data_AF-A0A0R3X3T6-F1
#
_entry.id   AF-A0A0R3X3T6-F1
#
_cell.length_a   1.000
_cell.length_b   1.000
_cell.length_c   1.000
_cell.angle_alpha   90.00
_cell.angle_beta   90.00
_cell.angle_gamma   90.00
#
_symmetry.space_group_name_H-M   'P 1'
#
loop_
_entity.id
_entity.type
_entity.pdbx_description
1 polymer ?
#
loop_
_entity_poly.entity_id
_entity_poly.type
_entity_poly.pdbx_seq_one_letter_code
_entity_poly.pdbx_strand_id
1 'polypeptide(L)'
;LTVGDMMNAVEREFSIHRSRQRLIFKGRSLIDESAKLSSLGIEIGAKVMLIGGREVADPSEIRKLDELEVSLKSIQSQFASLEATYNCPTSSADHSVRKKQTKGIKAVTEQCMMNLEKADSIVLPDLIISAEELQLELDCVYNDPSISDSSK
;
A
#
# COMPACT_ATOMS: atom_id res chain seq x y z
N LEU A 1 20.95 21.51 -12.59
CA LEU A 1 19.94 20.69 -13.28
C LEU A 1 20.61 19.79 -14.30
N THR A 2 20.72 18.53 -13.92
CA THR A 2 21.26 17.43 -14.71
C THR A 2 20.13 16.66 -15.40
N VAL A 3 20.48 15.74 -16.28
CA VAL A 3 19.52 14.79 -16.84
C VAL A 3 18.91 13.94 -15.72
N GLY A 4 19.70 13.53 -14.73
CA GLY A 4 19.22 12.80 -13.54
C GLY A 4 18.16 13.57 -12.74
N ASP A 5 18.34 14.89 -12.59
CA ASP A 5 17.34 15.74 -11.90
C ASP A 5 16.01 15.78 -12.67
N MET A 6 16.07 15.83 -14.00
CA MET A 6 14.88 15.81 -14.85
C MET A 6 14.21 14.43 -14.84
N MET A 7 15.01 13.37 -14.83
CA MET A 7 14.59 11.98 -14.66
C MET A 7 13.85 11.76 -13.33
N ASN A 8 14.32 12.36 -12.23
CA ASN A 8 13.60 12.37 -10.94
C ASN A 8 12.26 13.11 -11.01
N ALA A 9 12.26 14.27 -11.67
CA ALA A 9 11.04 15.06 -11.80
C ALA A 9 9.99 14.31 -12.61
N VAL A 10 10.40 13.61 -13.67
CA VAL A 10 9.50 12.78 -14.48
C VAL A 10 9.00 11.57 -13.70
N GLU A 11 9.87 10.90 -12.96
CA GLU A 11 9.50 9.77 -12.11
C GLU A 11 8.45 10.16 -11.06
N ARG A 12 8.59 11.34 -10.45
CA ARG A 12 7.61 11.90 -9.50
C ARG A 12 6.28 12.31 -10.16
N GLU A 13 6.34 13.05 -11.27
CA GLU A 13 5.15 13.64 -11.90
C GLU A 13 4.33 12.63 -12.70
N PHE A 14 5.01 11.68 -13.35
CA PHE A 14 4.37 10.73 -14.27
C PHE A 14 4.33 9.28 -13.75
N SER A 15 4.92 8.99 -12.59
CA SER A 15 5.02 7.65 -12.00
C SER A 15 5.64 6.63 -12.97
N ILE A 16 6.69 7.06 -13.68
CA ILE A 16 7.46 6.21 -14.60
C ILE A 16 8.86 6.05 -14.02
N HIS A 17 9.19 4.82 -13.61
CA HIS A 17 10.48 4.53 -13.00
C HIS A 17 11.67 4.87 -13.92
N ARG A 18 12.79 5.31 -13.33
CA ARG A 18 14.02 5.71 -14.05
C ARG A 18 14.55 4.69 -15.05
N SER A 19 14.44 3.41 -14.73
CA SER A 19 14.88 2.32 -15.63
C SER A 19 13.99 2.15 -16.87
N ARG A 20 12.76 2.66 -16.84
CA ARG A 20 11.75 2.52 -17.91
C ARG A 20 11.48 3.81 -18.66
N GLN A 21 12.09 4.92 -18.24
CA GLN A 21 11.99 6.19 -18.95
C GLN A 21 13.11 6.36 -19.98
N ARG A 22 12.74 6.90 -21.14
CA ARG A 22 13.66 7.29 -22.20
C ARG A 22 13.34 8.72 -22.61
N LEU A 23 14.22 9.63 -22.20
CA LEU A 23 14.14 11.05 -22.53
C LEU A 23 14.84 11.29 -23.87
N ILE A 24 14.18 11.98 -24.79
CA ILE A 24 14.68 12.23 -26.14
C ILE A 24 14.59 13.72 -26.45
N PHE A 25 15.72 14.32 -26.82
CA PHE A 25 15.79 15.72 -27.22
C PHE A 25 16.48 15.82 -28.59
N LYS A 26 15.83 16.48 -29.56
CA LYS A 26 16.35 16.67 -30.94
C LYS A 26 16.87 15.36 -31.57
N GLY A 27 16.15 14.26 -31.39
CA GLY A 27 16.51 12.94 -31.91
C GLY A 27 17.62 12.20 -31.15
N ARG A 28 18.15 12.77 -30.06
CA ARG A 28 19.16 12.13 -29.20
C ARG A 28 18.53 11.66 -27.90
N SER A 29 18.75 10.40 -27.54
CA SER A 29 18.37 9.89 -26.22
C SER A 29 19.33 10.43 -25.15
N LEU A 30 18.78 10.93 -24.05
CA LEU A 30 19.53 11.44 -22.91
C LEU A 30 19.83 10.26 -21.97
N ILE A 31 21.00 9.65 -22.12
CA ILE A 31 21.40 8.44 -21.38
C ILE A 31 22.30 8.79 -20.20
N ASP A 32 23.13 9.84 -20.32
CA ASP A 32 24.04 10.26 -19.27
C ASP A 32 23.33 11.12 -18.23
N GLU A 33 23.03 10.54 -17.08
CA GLU A 33 22.38 11.20 -15.94
C GLU A 33 23.20 12.37 -15.38
N SER A 34 24.53 12.30 -15.49
CA SER A 34 25.44 13.31 -14.94
C SER A 34 25.56 14.55 -15.82
N ALA A 35 25.16 14.43 -17.09
CA ALA A 35 25.23 15.52 -18.05
C ALA A 35 24.34 16.69 -17.65
N LYS A 36 24.84 17.92 -17.82
CA LYS A 36 24.06 19.14 -17.58
C LYS A 36 23.08 19.36 -18.73
N LEU A 37 21.85 19.75 -18.42
CA LEU A 37 20.84 20.06 -19.44
C LEU A 37 21.29 21.21 -20.37
N SER A 38 21.97 22.21 -19.82
CA SER A 38 22.53 23.32 -20.60
C SER A 38 23.60 22.87 -21.61
N SER A 39 24.46 21.90 -21.25
CA SER A 39 25.46 21.36 -22.19
C SER A 39 24.83 20.57 -23.35
N LEU A 40 23.59 20.11 -23.18
CA LEU A 40 22.81 19.42 -24.20
C LEU A 40 21.95 20.40 -25.03
N GLY A 41 22.06 21.71 -24.75
CA GLY A 41 21.26 22.75 -25.40
C GLY A 41 19.78 22.71 -25.02
N ILE A 42 19.47 22.19 -23.83
CA ILE A 42 18.13 22.18 -23.24
C ILE A 42 18.00 23.44 -22.39
N GLU A 43 17.19 24.37 -22.85
CA GLU A 43 16.88 25.63 -22.19
C GLU A 43 15.44 25.63 -21.69
N ILE A 44 15.09 26.64 -20.89
CA ILE A 44 13.73 26.81 -20.39
C ILE A 44 12.78 26.98 -21.60
N GLY A 45 11.71 26.18 -21.65
CA GLY A 45 10.76 26.14 -22.78
C GLY A 45 11.12 25.13 -23.88
N ALA A 46 12.25 24.44 -23.78
CA ALA A 46 12.58 23.34 -24.68
C ALA A 46 11.62 22.15 -24.50
N LYS A 47 11.20 21.54 -25.62
CA LYS A 47 10.36 20.34 -25.61
C LYS A 47 11.22 19.09 -25.62
N VAL A 48 11.06 18.26 -24.59
CA VAL A 48 11.69 16.94 -24.48
C VAL A 48 10.60 15.88 -24.63
N MET A 49 10.89 14.84 -25.41
CA MET A 49 9.97 13.73 -25.58
C MET A 49 10.27 12.65 -24.53
N LEU A 50 9.23 12.19 -23.83
CA LEU A 50 9.30 11.11 -22.87
C LEU A 50 8.65 9.86 -23.47
N ILE A 51 9.41 8.76 -23.49
CA ILE A 51 8.88 7.43 -23.76
C ILE A 51 9.06 6.61 -22.49
N GLY A 52 7.98 6.09 -21.93
CA GLY A 52 8.04 5.21 -20.78
C GLY A 52 6.66 4.64 -20.43
N GLY A 53 6.65 3.48 -19.78
CA GLY A 53 5.43 2.82 -19.33
C GLY A 53 5.18 3.09 -17.86
N ARG A 54 3.95 3.47 -17.52
CA ARG A 54 3.49 3.45 -16.11
C ARG A 54 3.33 2.00 -15.67
N GLU A 55 3.78 1.71 -14.46
CA GLU A 55 3.49 0.44 -13.82
C GLU A 55 2.13 0.57 -13.12
N VAL A 56 1.11 -0.03 -13.71
CA VAL A 56 -0.23 -0.06 -13.13
C VAL A 56 -0.42 -1.45 -12.55
N ALA A 57 -0.92 -1.52 -11.31
CA ALA A 57 -1.23 -2.78 -10.68
C ALA A 57 -2.21 -3.57 -11.54
N ASP A 58 -2.00 -4.89 -11.65
CA ASP A 58 -2.94 -5.74 -12.37
C ASP A 58 -4.32 -5.62 -11.70
N PRO A 59 -5.41 -5.36 -12.46
CA PRO A 59 -6.76 -5.36 -11.92
C PRO A 59 -7.11 -6.58 -11.06
N SER A 60 -6.51 -7.75 -11.32
CA SER A 60 -6.71 -8.93 -10.46
C SER A 60 -6.12 -8.75 -9.07
N GLU A 61 -4.97 -8.10 -8.94
CA GLU A 61 -4.32 -7.82 -7.65
C GLU A 61 -5.11 -6.77 -6.86
N ILE A 62 -5.65 -5.76 -7.55
CA ILE A 62 -6.55 -4.77 -6.93
C ILE A 62 -7.81 -5.43 -6.39
N ARG A 63 -8.42 -6.36 -7.15
CA ARG A 63 -9.60 -7.11 -6.68
C ARG A 63 -9.33 -7.94 -5.43
N LYS A 64 -8.13 -8.49 -5.27
CA LYS A 64 -7.76 -9.22 -4.04
C LYS A 64 -7.79 -8.29 -2.82
N LEU A 65 -7.42 -7.01 -2.98
CA LEU A 65 -7.52 -6.01 -1.92
C LEU A 65 -8.98 -5.71 -1.56
N ASP A 66 -9.86 -5.55 -2.55
CA ASP A 66 -11.29 -5.33 -2.32
C ASP A 66 -11.93 -6.52 -1.56
N GLU A 67 -11.58 -7.74 -1.98
CA GLU A 67 -12.02 -8.96 -1.29
C GLU A 67 -11.51 -9.03 0.16
N LEU A 68 -10.26 -8.60 0.37
CA LEU A 68 -9.67 -8.52 1.70
C LEU A 68 -10.44 -7.54 2.60
N GLU A 69 -10.79 -6.35 2.09
CA GLU A 69 -11.58 -5.36 2.83
C GLU A 69 -12.95 -5.92 3.26
N VAL A 70 -13.65 -6.59 2.33
CA VAL A 70 -14.94 -7.23 2.63
C VAL A 70 -14.78 -8.31 3.69
N SER A 71 -13.73 -9.13 3.58
CA SER A 71 -13.47 -10.22 4.53
C SER A 71 -13.12 -9.70 5.94
N LEU A 72 -12.41 -8.57 6.06
CA LEU A 72 -12.11 -7.91 7.33
C LEU A 72 -13.38 -7.43 8.04
N LYS A 73 -14.32 -6.81 7.30
CA LYS A 73 -15.63 -6.41 7.85
C LYS A 73 -16.41 -7.63 8.39
N SER A 74 -16.36 -8.74 7.66
CA SER A 74 -16.94 -10.01 8.12
C SER A 74 -16.28 -10.51 9.41
N ILE A 75 -14.94 -10.55 9.47
CA ILE A 75 -14.20 -10.96 10.69
C ILE A 75 -14.56 -10.07 11.88
N GLN A 76 -14.62 -8.74 11.68
CA GLN A 76 -14.99 -7.79 12.73
C GLN A 76 -16.39 -8.09 13.30
N SER A 77 -17.36 -8.37 12.42
CA SER A 77 -18.72 -8.75 12.85
C SER A 77 -18.76 -10.07 13.62
N GLN A 78 -17.98 -11.08 13.18
CA GLN A 78 -17.86 -12.35 13.86
C GLN A 78 -17.20 -12.20 15.23
N PHE A 79 -16.14 -11.39 15.32
CA PHE A 79 -15.44 -11.11 16.57
C PHE A 79 -16.35 -10.42 17.59
N ALA A 80 -17.11 -9.40 17.18
CA ALA A 80 -18.09 -8.74 18.05
C ALA A 80 -19.17 -9.72 18.57
N SER A 81 -19.66 -10.64 17.73
CA SER A 81 -20.61 -11.67 18.16
C SER A 81 -20.01 -12.67 19.16
N LEU A 82 -18.72 -12.97 19.00
CA LEU A 82 -17.97 -13.87 19.88
C LEU A 82 -17.71 -13.22 21.23
N GLU A 83 -17.35 -11.94 21.23
CA GLU A 83 -17.17 -11.12 22.43
C GLU A 83 -18.46 -11.01 23.24
N ALA A 84 -19.60 -10.74 22.58
CA ALA A 84 -20.91 -10.73 23.24
C ALA A 84 -21.26 -12.07 23.89
N THR A 85 -20.87 -13.18 23.25
CA THR A 85 -21.06 -14.54 23.78
C THR A 85 -20.09 -14.85 24.93
N TYR A 86 -18.90 -14.26 24.91
CA TYR A 86 -17.87 -14.44 25.94
C TYR A 86 -18.18 -13.66 27.23
N ASN A 87 -18.69 -12.43 27.09
CA ASN A 87 -19.01 -11.55 28.21
C ASN A 87 -20.34 -11.88 28.93
N CYS A 88 -21.04 -12.94 28.53
CA CYS A 88 -22.30 -13.35 29.17
C CYS A 88 -22.03 -14.10 30.50
N PRO A 89 -22.49 -13.57 31.67
CA PRO A 89 -22.08 -14.05 33.00
C PRO A 89 -22.57 -15.47 33.37
N THR A 90 -23.49 -16.06 32.61
CA THR A 90 -24.01 -17.43 32.83
C THR A 90 -23.21 -18.51 32.11
N SER A 91 -22.23 -18.15 31.27
CA SER A 91 -21.60 -19.04 30.29
C SER A 91 -20.31 -19.75 30.72
N SER A 92 -19.72 -19.38 31.86
CA SER A 92 -18.36 -19.79 32.25
C SER A 92 -18.25 -21.18 32.89
N ALA A 93 -19.34 -21.73 33.42
CA ALA A 93 -19.35 -23.06 34.06
C ALA A 93 -19.59 -24.20 33.05
N ASP A 94 -20.40 -23.97 32.00
CA ASP A 94 -20.82 -25.02 31.08
C ASP A 94 -19.72 -25.41 30.07
N HIS A 95 -19.25 -26.66 30.18
CA HIS A 95 -18.26 -27.24 29.27
C HIS A 95 -18.69 -27.16 27.78
N SER A 96 -20.00 -27.29 27.50
CA SER A 96 -20.52 -27.18 26.14
C SER A 96 -20.42 -25.76 25.57
N VAL A 97 -20.51 -24.73 26.41
CA VAL A 97 -20.44 -23.32 25.97
C VAL A 97 -19.00 -22.92 25.71
N ARG A 98 -18.08 -23.28 26.63
CA ARG A 98 -16.63 -23.13 26.41
C ARG A 98 -16.15 -23.82 25.13
N LYS A 99 -16.63 -25.04 24.86
CA LYS A 99 -16.29 -25.77 23.63
C LYS A 99 -16.73 -25.03 22.36
N LYS A 100 -17.91 -24.38 22.38
CA LYS A 100 -18.40 -23.55 21.26
C LYS A 100 -17.56 -22.28 21.11
N GLN A 101 -17.24 -21.61 22.21
CA GLN A 101 -16.38 -20.42 22.22
C GLN A 101 -14.99 -20.73 21.65
N THR A 102 -14.33 -21.81 22.12
CA THR A 102 -13.03 -22.25 21.59
C THR A 102 -13.10 -22.58 20.09
N LYS A 103 -14.18 -23.21 19.62
CA LYS A 103 -14.35 -23.48 18.20
C LYS A 103 -14.51 -22.19 17.39
N GLY A 104 -15.25 -21.22 17.92
CA GLY A 104 -15.42 -19.91 17.30
C GLY A 104 -14.12 -19.13 17.21
N ILE A 105 -13.34 -19.07 18.30
CA ILE A 105 -12.02 -18.42 18.32
C ILE A 105 -11.11 -19.05 17.26
N LYS A 106 -11.04 -20.39 17.20
CA LYS A 106 -10.25 -21.10 16.18
C LYS A 106 -10.69 -20.75 14.76
N ALA A 107 -12.00 -20.72 14.49
CA ALA A 107 -12.51 -20.37 13.16
C ALA A 107 -12.13 -18.94 12.75
N VAL A 108 -12.23 -17.98 13.68
CA VAL A 108 -11.80 -16.59 13.42
C VAL A 108 -10.29 -16.53 13.21
N THR A 109 -9.49 -17.23 14.01
CA THR A 109 -8.03 -17.31 13.83
C THR A 109 -7.65 -17.88 12.46
N GLU A 110 -8.29 -18.98 12.03
CA GLU A 110 -8.08 -19.56 10.70
C GLU A 110 -8.43 -18.56 9.59
N GLN A 111 -9.53 -17.82 9.74
CA GLN A 111 -9.94 -16.83 8.75
C GLN A 111 -8.98 -15.63 8.69
N CYS A 112 -8.45 -15.18 9.84
CA CYS A 112 -7.40 -14.17 9.88
C CYS A 112 -6.11 -14.65 9.18
N MET A 113 -5.70 -15.90 9.42
CA MET A 113 -4.51 -16.48 8.78
C MET A 113 -4.66 -16.55 7.25
N MET A 114 -5.81 -16.99 6.75
CA MET A 114 -6.07 -16.99 5.30
C MET A 114 -6.01 -15.59 4.69
N ASN A 115 -6.49 -14.59 5.41
CA ASN A 115 -6.42 -13.20 4.96
C ASN A 115 -4.99 -12.66 4.94
N LEU A 116 -4.17 -13.01 5.93
CA LEU A 116 -2.75 -12.68 5.95
C LEU A 116 -2.02 -13.32 4.77
N GLU A 117 -2.24 -14.62 4.53
CA GLU A 117 -1.66 -15.32 3.37
C GLU A 117 -2.07 -14.68 2.04
N LYS A 118 -3.35 -14.28 1.93
CA LYS A 118 -3.83 -13.53 0.76
C LYS A 118 -3.11 -12.20 0.62
N ALA A 119 -3.01 -11.42 1.69
CA ALA A 119 -2.33 -10.12 1.68
C ALA A 119 -0.85 -10.26 1.25
N ASP A 120 -0.13 -11.23 1.81
CA ASP A 120 1.26 -11.53 1.46
C ASP A 120 1.43 -11.96 -0.01
N SER A 121 0.37 -12.51 -0.63
CA SER A 121 0.38 -12.93 -2.03
C SER A 121 0.08 -11.81 -3.04
N ILE A 122 -0.33 -10.62 -2.57
CA ILE A 122 -0.70 -9.50 -3.45
C ILE A 122 0.59 -8.83 -3.96
N VAL A 123 0.71 -8.76 -5.29
CA VAL A 123 1.85 -8.11 -5.94
C VAL A 123 1.39 -6.74 -6.44
N LEU A 124 1.84 -5.69 -5.76
CA LEU A 124 1.65 -4.32 -6.22
C LEU A 124 2.91 -3.85 -6.95
N PRO A 125 2.78 -2.95 -7.94
CA PRO A 125 3.89 -2.17 -8.45
C PRO A 125 4.69 -1.57 -7.31
N ASP A 126 5.99 -1.44 -7.48
CA ASP A 126 6.81 -0.66 -6.56
C ASP A 126 6.21 0.74 -6.46
N LEU A 127 5.55 1.01 -5.33
CA LEU A 127 5.04 2.32 -5.01
C LEU A 127 6.26 3.20 -4.82
N ILE A 128 6.52 4.08 -5.78
CA ILE A 128 7.56 5.12 -5.68
C ILE A 128 7.01 6.22 -4.77
N ILE A 129 6.79 5.88 -3.50
CA ILE A 129 6.50 6.89 -2.47
C ILE A 129 7.86 7.39 -2.02
N SER A 130 8.09 8.69 -2.16
CA SER A 130 9.27 9.29 -1.56
C SER A 130 9.24 8.99 -0.05
N ALA A 131 10.36 8.61 0.56
CA ALA A 131 10.39 8.27 1.99
C ALA A 131 9.76 9.36 2.88
N GLU A 132 9.77 10.61 2.41
CA GLU A 132 9.14 11.78 3.02
C GLU A 132 7.59 11.74 3.04
N GLU A 133 6.96 11.18 2.00
CA GLU A 133 5.50 10.97 1.95
C GLU A 133 5.05 9.78 2.82
N LEU A 134 5.85 8.71 2.89
CA LEU A 134 5.58 7.58 3.81
C LEU A 134 5.59 8.04 5.27
N GLN A 135 6.50 8.94 5.64
CA GLN A 135 6.55 9.52 6.99
C GLN A 135 5.25 10.28 7.29
N LEU A 136 4.79 11.12 6.36
CA LEU A 136 3.56 11.90 6.52
C LEU A 136 2.33 11.00 6.64
N GLU A 137 2.21 9.95 5.82
CA GLU A 137 1.07 9.04 5.84
C GLU A 137 1.07 8.14 7.10
N LEU A 138 2.23 7.65 7.53
CA LEU A 138 2.35 6.92 8.81
C LEU A 138 2.01 7.80 10.01
N ASP A 139 2.46 9.06 10.01
CA ASP A 139 2.17 10.01 11.08
C ASP A 139 0.68 10.36 11.17
N CYS A 140 -0.07 10.27 10.06
CA CYS A 140 -1.53 10.44 10.06
C CYS A 140 -2.26 9.24 10.66
N VAL A 141 -1.81 8.01 10.37
CA VAL A 141 -2.43 6.77 10.85
C VAL A 141 -2.12 6.52 12.33
N TYR A 142 -0.92 6.89 12.80
CA TYR A 142 -0.51 6.69 14.20
C TYR A 142 -0.93 7.81 15.16
N ASN A 143 -1.28 9.00 14.67
CA ASN A 143 -1.76 10.11 15.51
C ASN A 143 -3.28 10.26 15.53
N ASP A 144 -4.05 9.21 15.19
CA ASP A 144 -5.50 9.22 15.39
C ASP A 144 -5.77 9.32 16.91
N PRO A 145 -6.34 10.44 17.43
CA PRO A 145 -6.52 10.67 18.86
C PRO A 145 -7.58 9.73 19.49
N SER A 146 -8.14 8.80 18.71
CA SER A 146 -9.08 7.78 19.16
C SER A 146 -8.42 6.58 19.89
N ILE A 147 -7.08 6.45 19.89
CA ILE A 147 -6.37 5.34 20.56
C ILE A 147 -5.74 5.75 21.91
N SER A 148 -5.82 7.03 22.30
CA SER A 148 -5.23 7.53 23.56
C SER A 148 -6.28 7.93 24.60
N ASP A 149 -7.20 7.05 24.99
CA ASP A 149 -7.83 7.18 26.31
C ASP A 149 -8.54 5.89 26.74
N SER A 150 -7.85 5.07 27.54
CA SER A 150 -8.45 4.27 28.63
C SER A 150 -7.33 3.58 29.42
N SER A 151 -6.62 4.37 30.22
CA SER A 151 -5.93 3.87 31.41
C SER A 151 -5.96 4.97 32.48
N LYS A 152 -7.07 4.99 33.22
CA LYS A 152 -7.16 5.48 34.58
C LYS A 152 -7.75 4.39 35.45
#